data_AF-A0AAJ0FH81-F1
#
_entry.id   AF-A0AAJ0FH81-F1
#
_cell.length_a   1.000
_cell.length_b   1.000
_cell.length_c   1.000
_cell.angle_alpha   90.00
_cell.angle_beta   90.00
_cell.angle_gamma   90.00
#
_symmetry.space_group_name_H-M   'P 1'
#
loop_
_entity.id
_entity.type
_entity.pdbx_description
1 polymer ?
#
loop_
_entity_poly.entity_id
_entity_poly.type
_entity_poly.pdbx_seq_one_letter_code
_entity_poly.pdbx_strand_id
1 'polypeptide(L)'
;MGSAESTSPLSSMFASAFPPRRPSAFLRYLIPAAFLLLCFYQLSGPSKIETYVPGHKQAGAQSRVSHPIDTLIETAETEFSNLLSKESQSLGEAAAAYRKRRGRHPPPGFKEWYQFATEQNAVMVEDFWDQIYHDLEPFWALPAPLLRKEARDFEMTINIRNGNATAGSTWFWTKIWLNLIKTIEHLVPDMDIALNAMDEPRLVVPWEQVNEYMDTAAKTRVLTDAKSVVSQFQKLPKLGEDSDTQEETRQKNWEKATPYWKIARRGCAPDSPTRKAGIMTDFDHVPLIDSTLASSHMQNGYVSNYTKSTEFCHQPDLQGLNGIFVEPLSTKATKVLFPMFGGSKLAVNNEILLPAPMYWNEEERFTGGEFHGDPWDEKKDGAVWRGVATGGRNRETNWRAFQRHRFVAMNNGTTLASAEQWTEVPTNFALPDSAYGLKSQEKGRLGEWVDTWANVSFVDLMCTPKHDDLSCPYTDKYFAVGKGLKMKTQFAYKYLPDIDGNSFSGRYLGFLRSTSLPIKATLWREWHDSRLVAWKHFVPMDNRYSEWYGIMEYFLGYGDEAPAHDAAAERIASAGKDWAEKVLRKEDMQVYVLRLLLEYARISDERRESMGWVEDLMQSHRGQ
;
A
#
# COMPACT_ATOMS: atom_id res chain seq x y z
N MET A 1 39.60 36.29 37.85
CA MET A 1 40.70 35.98 38.79
C MET A 1 40.12 35.98 40.21
N GLY A 2 40.29 34.88 40.95
CA GLY A 2 40.11 34.74 42.41
C GLY A 2 38.66 34.64 42.90
N SER A 3 38.13 33.46 43.25
CA SER A 3 38.27 32.76 44.56
C SER A 3 37.39 33.39 45.65
N ALA A 4 36.27 32.78 46.05
CA ALA A 4 36.10 31.63 46.96
C ALA A 4 35.90 32.05 48.43
N GLU A 5 34.87 31.45 49.07
CA GLU A 5 34.74 31.17 50.52
C GLU A 5 34.63 32.37 51.49
N SER A 6 33.94 32.34 52.63
CA SER A 6 33.10 31.38 53.37
C SER A 6 32.48 32.08 54.59
N THR A 7 31.63 31.36 55.32
CA THR A 7 31.31 31.47 56.77
C THR A 7 30.03 32.19 57.26
N SER A 8 29.26 31.38 58.00
CA SER A 8 28.20 31.67 58.98
C SER A 8 28.69 32.56 60.15
N PRO A 9 27.88 33.07 61.12
CA PRO A 9 27.22 32.22 62.14
C PRO A 9 26.00 32.78 62.95
N LEU A 10 25.44 31.92 63.84
CA LEU A 10 24.80 32.14 65.18
C LEU A 10 23.57 33.10 65.30
N SER A 11 22.38 32.75 65.82
CA SER A 11 21.89 32.08 67.06
C SER A 11 21.19 33.07 68.05
N SER A 12 20.19 32.56 68.79
CA SER A 12 19.42 33.13 69.94
C SER A 12 18.18 33.97 69.59
N MET A 13 17.07 33.99 70.34
CA MET A 13 16.50 33.24 71.47
C MET A 13 15.02 33.72 71.63
N PHE A 14 14.26 33.01 72.49
CA PHE A 14 13.00 33.41 73.19
C PHE A 14 11.60 33.16 72.58
N ALA A 15 11.01 32.04 73.04
CA ALA A 15 9.79 31.90 73.87
C ALA A 15 8.45 32.61 73.54
N SER A 16 7.45 31.74 73.32
CA SER A 16 6.06 31.73 73.80
C SER A 16 5.07 32.86 73.47
N ALA A 17 4.18 32.57 72.51
CA ALA A 17 2.75 32.87 72.59
C ALA A 17 1.99 31.89 71.67
N PHE A 18 1.05 31.12 72.23
CA PHE A 18 0.14 30.24 71.46
C PHE A 18 -0.79 31.08 70.58
N PRO A 19 -0.84 30.88 69.25
CA PRO A 19 -1.93 31.34 68.40
C PRO A 19 -2.94 30.19 68.19
N PRO A 20 -4.18 30.49 67.75
CA PRO A 20 -5.30 29.56 67.81
C PRO A 20 -5.11 28.34 66.89
N ARG A 21 -5.75 27.22 67.27
CA ARG A 21 -5.80 25.96 66.50
C ARG A 21 -6.11 26.26 65.04
N ARG A 22 -5.10 26.08 64.17
CA ARG A 22 -5.31 26.02 62.72
C ARG A 22 -6.20 24.80 62.44
N PRO A 23 -7.27 24.93 61.64
CA PRO A 23 -7.99 23.74 61.16
C PRO A 23 -7.00 22.83 60.42
N SER A 24 -7.18 21.52 60.56
CA SER A 24 -6.28 20.52 59.99
C SER A 24 -6.03 20.81 58.50
N ALA A 25 -4.84 20.49 57.99
CA ALA A 25 -4.49 20.68 56.58
C ALA A 25 -5.56 20.13 55.62
N PHE A 26 -6.30 19.11 56.06
CA PHE A 26 -7.45 18.54 55.38
C PHE A 26 -8.55 19.57 55.07
N LEU A 27 -8.96 20.41 56.03
CA LEU A 27 -9.97 21.46 55.80
C LEU A 27 -9.48 22.61 54.91
N ARG A 28 -8.16 22.89 54.89
CA ARG A 28 -7.58 23.96 54.07
C ARG A 28 -7.63 23.67 52.58
N TYR A 29 -7.63 22.40 52.19
CA TYR A 29 -7.67 22.01 50.77
C TYR A 29 -9.03 21.47 50.34
N LEU A 30 -9.83 20.91 51.26
CA LEU A 30 -11.19 20.46 50.93
C LEU A 30 -12.13 21.58 50.57
N ILE A 31 -12.09 22.72 51.28
CA ILE A 31 -13.01 23.82 51.00
C ILE A 31 -12.71 24.44 49.62
N PRO A 32 -11.46 24.78 49.26
CA PRO A 32 -11.14 25.25 47.91
C PRO A 32 -11.39 24.19 46.83
N ALA A 33 -11.10 22.90 47.08
CA ALA A 33 -11.34 21.83 46.11
C ALA A 33 -12.82 21.57 45.89
N ALA A 34 -13.64 21.61 46.96
CA ALA A 34 -15.09 21.53 46.85
C ALA A 34 -15.66 22.75 46.12
N PHE A 35 -15.12 23.95 46.37
CA PHE A 35 -15.52 25.16 45.65
C PHE A 35 -15.14 25.09 44.16
N LEU A 36 -13.96 24.58 43.83
CA LEU A 36 -13.51 24.34 42.45
C LEU A 36 -14.36 23.28 41.74
N LEU A 37 -14.69 22.18 42.43
CA LEU A 37 -15.58 21.14 41.89
C LEU A 37 -17.02 21.65 41.72
N LEU A 38 -17.50 22.49 42.63
CA LEU A 38 -18.81 23.14 42.50
C LEU A 38 -18.81 24.15 41.35
N CYS A 39 -17.72 24.93 41.17
CA CYS A 39 -17.54 25.82 40.04
C CYS A 39 -17.48 25.04 38.72
N PHE A 40 -16.72 23.93 38.67
CA PHE A 40 -16.72 23.05 37.51
C PHE A 40 -18.11 22.49 37.25
N TYR A 41 -18.83 22.01 38.26
CA TYR A 41 -20.19 21.48 38.11
C TYR A 41 -21.20 22.55 37.65
N GLN A 42 -21.10 23.79 38.14
CA GLN A 42 -21.91 24.92 37.69
C GLN A 42 -21.54 25.38 36.28
N LEU A 43 -20.26 25.29 35.89
CA LEU A 43 -19.76 25.64 34.56
C LEU A 43 -19.89 24.50 33.53
N SER A 44 -20.13 23.26 33.99
CA SER A 44 -20.35 22.07 33.16
C SER A 44 -21.79 21.53 33.27
N GLY A 45 -22.71 22.33 33.82
CA GLY A 45 -24.14 22.11 33.65
C GLY A 45 -24.48 22.00 32.16
N PRO A 46 -25.48 21.18 31.79
CA PRO A 46 -25.74 20.86 30.39
C PRO A 46 -26.06 22.15 29.65
N SER A 47 -25.15 22.55 28.76
CA SER A 47 -25.43 23.56 27.75
C SER A 47 -26.65 23.07 26.99
N LYS A 48 -27.83 23.58 27.33
CA LYS A 48 -28.94 23.63 26.40
C LYS A 48 -28.45 24.53 25.27
N ILE A 49 -27.83 23.90 24.28
CA ILE A 49 -27.71 24.49 22.95
C ILE A 49 -29.16 24.60 22.49
N GLU A 50 -29.78 25.76 22.73
CA GLU A 50 -30.86 26.21 21.87
C GLU A 50 -30.24 26.31 20.49
N THR A 51 -30.50 25.28 19.68
CA THR A 51 -30.36 25.37 18.24
C THR A 51 -31.25 26.52 17.80
N TYR A 52 -30.64 27.70 17.66
CA TYR A 52 -31.18 28.74 16.80
C TYR A 52 -31.19 28.13 15.40
N VAL A 53 -32.33 27.57 15.03
CA VAL A 53 -32.68 27.26 13.65
C VAL A 53 -32.98 28.60 13.01
N PRO A 54 -32.12 29.16 12.14
CA PRO A 54 -32.54 30.27 11.31
C PRO A 54 -33.71 29.72 10.49
N GLY A 55 -34.86 30.40 10.55
CA GLY A 55 -36.06 29.96 9.87
C GLY A 55 -35.75 29.54 8.44
N HIS A 56 -35.86 28.24 8.18
CA HIS A 56 -35.97 27.71 6.84
C HIS A 56 -37.19 28.39 6.23
N LYS A 57 -36.95 29.43 5.41
CA LYS A 57 -37.76 29.56 4.21
C LYS A 57 -37.62 28.21 3.54
N GLN A 58 -38.74 27.50 3.40
CA GLN A 58 -38.85 26.32 2.55
C GLN A 58 -38.50 26.75 1.12
N ALA A 59 -37.21 26.84 0.81
CA ALA A 59 -36.70 26.58 -0.51
C ALA A 59 -36.96 25.08 -0.71
N GLY A 60 -37.74 24.74 -1.72
CA GLY A 60 -38.25 23.39 -1.94
C GLY A 60 -37.16 22.35 -1.77
N ALA A 61 -37.50 21.24 -1.11
CA ALA A 61 -36.72 20.02 -1.12
C ALA A 61 -36.63 19.51 -2.56
N GLN A 62 -35.72 20.09 -3.34
CA GLN A 62 -35.09 19.37 -4.42
C GLN A 62 -34.29 18.26 -3.75
N SER A 63 -34.64 17.00 -4.01
CA SER A 63 -33.77 15.88 -3.68
C SER A 63 -32.40 16.20 -4.28
N ARG A 64 -31.42 16.58 -3.45
CA ARG A 64 -30.04 16.65 -3.89
C ARG A 64 -29.71 15.23 -4.32
N VAL A 65 -29.61 15.00 -5.62
CA VAL A 65 -29.09 13.75 -6.16
C VAL A 65 -27.67 13.66 -5.60
N SER A 66 -27.42 12.70 -4.72
CA SER A 66 -26.09 12.49 -4.13
C SER A 66 -25.11 12.22 -5.25
N HIS A 67 -23.92 12.80 -5.18
CA HIS A 67 -22.87 12.53 -6.15
C HIS A 67 -22.44 11.06 -6.03
N PRO A 68 -22.10 10.34 -7.11
CA PRO A 68 -21.69 8.94 -7.02
C PRO A 68 -20.53 8.68 -6.05
N ILE A 69 -19.60 9.63 -5.91
CA ILE A 69 -18.49 9.54 -4.95
C ILE A 69 -18.99 9.52 -3.50
N ASP A 70 -20.08 10.19 -3.15
CA ASP A 70 -20.66 10.12 -1.78
C ASP A 70 -20.99 8.66 -1.42
N THR A 71 -21.65 7.94 -2.34
CA THR A 71 -22.00 6.53 -2.16
C THR A 71 -20.76 5.63 -2.03
N LEU A 72 -19.69 5.94 -2.78
CA LEU A 72 -18.44 5.19 -2.67
C LEU A 72 -17.77 5.40 -1.31
N ILE A 73 -17.77 6.63 -0.79
CA ILE A 73 -17.27 6.96 0.55
C ILE A 73 -18.10 6.23 1.63
N GLU A 74 -19.43 6.29 1.56
CA GLU A 74 -20.32 5.60 2.51
C GLU A 74 -20.15 4.07 2.49
N THR A 75 -19.96 3.50 1.31
CA THR A 75 -19.69 2.07 1.13
C THR A 75 -18.36 1.69 1.79
N ALA A 76 -17.32 2.51 1.59
CA ALA A 76 -16.00 2.29 2.16
C ALA A 76 -15.99 2.41 3.70
N GLU A 77 -16.78 3.32 4.27
CA GLU A 77 -16.98 3.42 5.73
C GLU A 77 -17.61 2.14 6.31
N THR A 78 -18.60 1.58 5.61
CA THR A 78 -19.27 0.33 6.00
C THR A 78 -18.32 -0.85 5.87
N GLU A 79 -17.58 -0.95 4.76
CA GLU A 79 -16.57 -2.00 4.54
C GLU A 79 -15.51 -1.99 5.63
N PHE A 80 -14.95 -0.82 5.94
CA PHE A 80 -13.93 -0.66 6.96
C PHE A 80 -14.45 -1.02 8.36
N SER A 81 -15.67 -0.58 8.71
CA SER A 81 -16.31 -0.94 9.98
C SER A 81 -16.52 -2.46 10.11
N ASN A 82 -16.97 -3.11 9.04
CA ASN A 82 -17.13 -4.57 9.00
C ASN A 82 -15.80 -5.30 9.14
N LEU A 83 -14.72 -4.77 8.55
CA LEU A 83 -13.38 -5.32 8.67
C LEU A 83 -12.89 -5.28 10.12
N LEU A 84 -13.02 -4.12 10.78
CA LEU A 84 -12.61 -3.95 12.18
C LEU A 84 -13.46 -4.75 13.17
N SER A 85 -14.74 -5.01 12.86
CA SER A 85 -15.60 -5.84 13.72
C SER A 85 -15.10 -7.28 13.91
N LYS A 86 -14.15 -7.72 13.06
CA LYS A 86 -13.53 -9.06 13.10
C LYS A 86 -12.24 -9.10 13.94
N GLU A 87 -11.85 -7.99 14.58
CA GLU A 87 -10.61 -7.93 15.35
C GLU A 87 -10.64 -8.92 16.52
N SER A 88 -9.59 -9.75 16.61
CA SER A 88 -9.41 -10.72 17.69
C SER A 88 -8.74 -10.07 18.89
N GLN A 89 -9.33 -10.23 20.07
CA GLN A 89 -8.87 -9.61 21.33
C GLN A 89 -8.05 -10.56 22.21
N SER A 90 -7.94 -11.83 21.80
CA SER A 90 -7.13 -12.82 22.50
C SER A 90 -6.44 -13.79 21.54
N LEU A 91 -5.40 -14.47 22.03
CA LEU A 91 -4.68 -15.51 21.29
C LEU A 91 -5.62 -16.63 20.81
N GLY A 92 -6.58 -17.04 21.65
CA GLY A 92 -7.55 -18.07 21.31
C GLY A 92 -8.51 -17.64 20.21
N GLU A 93 -8.99 -16.39 20.26
CA GLU A 93 -9.83 -15.81 19.19
C GLU A 93 -9.05 -15.70 17.88
N ALA A 94 -7.80 -15.23 17.91
CA ALA A 94 -6.95 -15.13 16.73
C ALA A 94 -6.69 -16.52 16.12
N ALA A 95 -6.44 -17.54 16.95
CA ALA A 95 -6.27 -18.91 16.48
C ALA A 95 -7.56 -19.50 15.90
N ALA A 96 -8.72 -19.18 16.48
CA ALA A 96 -10.03 -19.58 15.94
C ALA A 96 -10.33 -18.90 14.61
N ALA A 97 -10.07 -17.59 14.49
CA ALA A 97 -10.22 -16.84 13.25
C ALA A 97 -9.31 -17.39 12.15
N TYR A 98 -8.04 -17.69 12.49
CA TYR A 98 -7.11 -18.37 11.59
C TYR A 98 -7.67 -19.71 11.11
N ARG A 99 -8.07 -20.62 12.01
CA ARG A 99 -8.58 -21.94 11.62
C ARG A 99 -9.81 -21.84 10.73
N LYS A 100 -10.72 -20.91 11.06
CA LYS A 100 -11.93 -20.64 10.26
C LYS A 100 -11.60 -20.17 8.86
N ARG A 101 -10.60 -19.28 8.70
CA ARG A 101 -10.26 -18.69 7.39
C ARG A 101 -9.31 -19.57 6.57
N ARG A 102 -8.35 -20.25 7.22
CA ARG A 102 -7.23 -20.94 6.57
C ARG A 102 -7.40 -22.45 6.47
N GLY A 103 -8.32 -23.04 7.25
CA GLY A 103 -8.59 -24.49 7.24
C GLY A 103 -7.41 -25.35 7.72
N ARG A 104 -6.46 -24.75 8.46
CA ARG A 104 -5.28 -25.41 9.05
C ARG A 104 -5.12 -24.93 10.49
N HIS A 105 -4.32 -25.62 11.29
CA HIS A 105 -3.86 -25.06 12.56
C HIS A 105 -2.84 -23.95 12.33
N PRO A 106 -2.81 -22.90 13.18
CA PRO A 106 -1.78 -21.87 13.09
C PRO A 106 -0.36 -22.49 13.09
N PRO A 107 0.65 -21.89 12.45
CA PRO A 107 1.97 -22.48 12.35
C PRO A 107 2.64 -22.55 13.73
N PRO A 108 3.64 -23.42 13.93
CA PRO A 108 4.51 -23.29 15.10
C PRO A 108 5.10 -21.87 15.19
N GLY A 109 5.22 -21.33 16.40
CA GLY A 109 5.60 -19.93 16.61
C GLY A 109 4.43 -18.94 16.64
N PHE A 110 3.19 -19.37 16.42
CA PHE A 110 2.02 -18.47 16.37
C PHE A 110 1.77 -17.71 17.68
N LYS A 111 2.01 -18.34 18.83
CA LYS A 111 1.87 -17.70 20.14
C LYS A 111 2.89 -16.58 20.32
N GLU A 112 4.13 -16.84 19.98
CA GLU A 112 5.25 -15.89 20.03
C GLU A 112 4.99 -14.73 19.05
N TRP A 113 4.50 -15.03 17.85
CA TRP A 113 4.06 -14.03 16.90
C TRP A 113 2.92 -13.15 17.44
N TYR A 114 1.88 -13.76 18.03
CA TYR A 114 0.75 -13.01 18.61
C TYR A 114 1.21 -12.14 19.78
N GLN A 115 2.09 -12.65 20.63
CA GLN A 115 2.69 -11.88 21.73
C GLN A 115 3.47 -10.69 21.17
N PHE A 116 4.36 -10.91 20.20
CA PHE A 116 5.11 -9.85 19.53
C PHE A 116 4.17 -8.80 18.90
N ALA A 117 3.13 -9.24 18.18
CA ALA A 117 2.14 -8.36 17.58
C ALA A 117 1.41 -7.51 18.63
N THR A 118 1.06 -8.10 19.76
CA THR A 118 0.41 -7.41 20.89
C THR A 118 1.35 -6.38 21.52
N GLU A 119 2.61 -6.73 21.76
CA GLU A 119 3.64 -5.82 22.29
C GLU A 119 3.88 -4.61 21.37
N GLN A 120 3.73 -4.80 20.06
CA GLN A 120 3.81 -3.74 19.05
C GLN A 120 2.49 -2.98 18.82
N ASN A 121 1.43 -3.29 19.57
CA ASN A 121 0.08 -2.71 19.40
C ASN A 121 -0.48 -2.89 17.98
N ALA A 122 -0.23 -4.04 17.35
CA ALA A 122 -0.77 -4.34 16.02
C ALA A 122 -2.26 -4.66 16.09
N VAL A 123 -3.01 -4.22 15.06
CA VAL A 123 -4.45 -4.54 14.91
C VAL A 123 -4.62 -5.97 14.41
N MET A 124 -5.44 -6.77 15.12
CA MET A 124 -5.51 -8.22 14.93
C MET A 124 -6.73 -8.70 14.12
N VAL A 125 -6.81 -8.38 12.83
CA VAL A 125 -7.91 -8.79 11.93
C VAL A 125 -7.43 -9.82 10.90
N GLU A 126 -7.89 -11.08 10.96
CA GLU A 126 -7.32 -12.21 10.18
C GLU A 126 -7.28 -11.95 8.65
N ASP A 127 -8.19 -11.12 8.12
CA ASP A 127 -8.21 -10.67 6.73
C ASP A 127 -6.92 -9.91 6.31
N PHE A 128 -6.23 -9.22 7.22
CA PHE A 128 -4.98 -8.45 6.95
C PHE A 128 -3.76 -9.30 6.56
N TRP A 129 -3.88 -10.63 6.64
CA TRP A 129 -2.81 -11.56 6.25
C TRP A 129 -3.14 -12.34 4.98
N ASP A 130 -4.25 -12.03 4.29
CA ASP A 130 -4.66 -12.71 3.07
C ASP A 130 -3.59 -12.77 2.00
N GLN A 131 -2.81 -11.70 1.85
CA GLN A 131 -1.72 -11.64 0.88
C GLN A 131 -0.69 -12.75 1.11
N ILE A 132 -0.37 -13.07 2.37
CA ILE A 132 0.57 -14.15 2.71
C ILE A 132 0.06 -15.49 2.18
N TYR A 133 -1.22 -15.80 2.43
CA TYR A 133 -1.78 -17.10 2.02
C TYR A 133 -2.04 -17.15 0.53
N HIS A 134 -2.44 -16.04 -0.09
CA HIS A 134 -2.54 -15.97 -1.55
C HIS A 134 -1.21 -16.30 -2.21
N ASP A 135 -0.10 -15.80 -1.66
CA ASP A 135 1.24 -16.01 -2.19
C ASP A 135 1.79 -17.41 -1.88
N LEU A 136 1.57 -17.91 -0.66
CA LEU A 136 2.15 -19.17 -0.21
C LEU A 136 1.34 -20.40 -0.63
N GLU A 137 0.03 -20.29 -0.89
CA GLU A 137 -0.84 -21.45 -1.12
C GLU A 137 -0.37 -22.36 -2.28
N PRO A 138 0.04 -21.84 -3.46
CA PRO A 138 0.52 -22.69 -4.56
C PRO A 138 1.71 -23.58 -4.18
N PHE A 139 2.53 -23.18 -3.22
CA PHE A 139 3.72 -23.93 -2.83
C PHE A 139 3.42 -25.18 -2.01
N TRP A 140 2.21 -25.32 -1.46
CA TRP A 140 1.78 -26.57 -0.80
C TRP A 140 1.74 -27.76 -1.75
N ALA A 141 1.65 -27.51 -3.07
CA ALA A 141 1.68 -28.54 -4.10
C ALA A 141 3.09 -29.04 -4.45
N LEU A 142 4.14 -28.36 -3.98
CA LEU A 142 5.52 -28.70 -4.31
C LEU A 142 6.22 -29.46 -3.17
N PRO A 143 7.16 -30.37 -3.46
CA PRO A 143 7.96 -31.03 -2.42
C PRO A 143 8.74 -30.02 -1.57
N ALA A 144 8.70 -30.16 -0.25
CA ALA A 144 9.39 -29.24 0.66
C ALA A 144 10.93 -29.20 0.44
N PRO A 145 11.61 -30.35 0.21
CA PRO A 145 13.05 -30.37 -0.12
C PRO A 145 13.39 -29.56 -1.38
N LEU A 146 12.54 -29.66 -2.41
CA LEU A 146 12.71 -28.89 -3.66
C LEU A 146 12.63 -27.38 -3.40
N LEU A 147 11.68 -26.93 -2.57
CA LEU A 147 11.56 -25.52 -2.21
C LEU A 147 12.82 -25.00 -1.52
N ARG A 148 13.33 -25.74 -0.54
CA ARG A 148 14.57 -25.39 0.20
C ARG A 148 15.76 -25.33 -0.75
N LYS A 149 15.92 -26.34 -1.61
CA LYS A 149 17.04 -26.39 -2.55
C LYS A 149 17.00 -25.24 -3.55
N GLU A 150 15.86 -24.97 -4.16
CA GLU A 150 15.73 -23.89 -5.15
C GLU A 150 15.88 -22.50 -4.53
N ALA A 151 15.50 -22.32 -3.26
CA ALA A 151 15.75 -21.08 -2.52
C ALA A 151 17.24 -20.89 -2.24
N ARG A 152 17.91 -21.94 -1.74
CA ARG A 152 19.33 -21.93 -1.37
C ARG A 152 20.25 -21.71 -2.56
N ASP A 153 19.97 -22.36 -3.68
CA ASP A 153 20.77 -22.32 -4.91
C ASP A 153 20.59 -20.99 -5.68
N PHE A 154 19.73 -20.09 -5.22
CA PHE A 154 19.44 -18.84 -5.92
C PHE A 154 20.55 -17.79 -5.75
N GLU A 155 20.70 -16.91 -6.75
CA GLU A 155 21.74 -15.88 -6.80
C GLU A 155 21.65 -14.84 -5.66
N MET A 156 20.44 -14.57 -5.18
CA MET A 156 20.14 -13.50 -4.24
C MET A 156 19.41 -14.07 -3.04
N THR A 157 20.12 -14.26 -1.93
CA THR A 157 19.59 -15.01 -0.79
C THR A 157 19.81 -14.33 0.55
N ILE A 158 18.89 -14.60 1.48
CA ILE A 158 19.08 -14.46 2.92
C ILE A 158 18.96 -15.86 3.54
N ASN A 159 19.91 -16.24 4.38
CA ASN A 159 19.94 -17.52 5.05
C ASN A 159 19.94 -17.31 6.57
N ILE A 160 19.03 -17.99 7.26
CA ILE A 160 18.91 -17.96 8.71
C ILE A 160 19.38 -19.30 9.25
N ARG A 161 20.33 -19.29 10.19
CA ARG A 161 20.79 -20.48 10.91
C ARG A 161 21.00 -20.17 12.38
N ASN A 162 20.38 -20.97 13.26
CA ASN A 162 20.46 -20.82 14.71
C ASN A 162 20.18 -19.38 15.19
N GLY A 163 19.13 -18.76 14.62
CA GLY A 163 18.73 -17.40 14.97
C GLY A 163 19.67 -16.29 14.47
N ASN A 164 20.52 -16.57 13.48
CA ASN A 164 21.40 -15.56 12.86
C ASN A 164 21.16 -15.51 11.34
N ALA A 165 20.72 -14.35 10.85
CA ALA A 165 20.48 -14.07 9.44
C ALA A 165 21.70 -13.47 8.75
N THR A 166 22.04 -14.02 7.58
CA THR A 166 23.13 -13.56 6.72
C THR A 166 22.66 -13.46 5.27
N ALA A 167 23.31 -12.63 4.46
CA ALA A 167 22.97 -12.46 3.05
C ALA A 167 24.06 -13.02 2.14
N GLY A 168 23.65 -13.78 1.12
CA GLY A 168 24.51 -14.30 0.06
C GLY A 168 24.94 -13.28 -0.99
N SER A 169 24.39 -12.06 -0.96
CA SER A 169 24.66 -10.99 -1.93
C SER A 169 24.96 -9.64 -1.28
N THR A 170 25.66 -8.76 -2.01
CA THR A 170 25.95 -7.36 -1.65
C THR A 170 24.95 -6.36 -2.22
N TRP A 171 23.97 -6.80 -3.01
CA TRP A 171 22.92 -5.92 -3.55
C TRP A 171 22.17 -5.19 -2.44
N PHE A 172 21.90 -3.91 -2.65
CA PHE A 172 21.41 -3.02 -1.60
C PHE A 172 20.01 -3.42 -1.09
N TRP A 173 19.07 -3.83 -1.95
CA TRP A 173 17.76 -4.33 -1.48
C TRP A 173 17.88 -5.58 -0.60
N THR A 174 18.79 -6.49 -0.94
CA THR A 174 19.06 -7.67 -0.11
C THR A 174 19.60 -7.27 1.26
N LYS A 175 20.44 -6.24 1.34
CA LYS A 175 20.91 -5.71 2.64
C LYS A 175 19.80 -5.03 3.43
N ILE A 176 18.90 -4.31 2.77
CA ILE A 176 17.75 -3.66 3.43
C ILE A 176 16.80 -4.71 4.01
N TRP A 177 16.44 -5.74 3.25
CA TRP A 177 15.62 -6.84 3.77
C TRP A 177 16.33 -7.65 4.86
N LEU A 178 17.64 -7.85 4.74
CA LEU A 178 18.43 -8.47 5.81
C LEU A 178 18.33 -7.64 7.11
N ASN A 179 18.43 -6.32 7.01
CA ASN A 179 18.30 -5.45 8.19
C ASN A 179 16.93 -5.57 8.83
N LEU A 180 15.85 -5.70 8.06
CA LEU A 180 14.52 -5.99 8.59
C LEU A 180 14.51 -7.34 9.31
N ILE A 181 14.93 -8.42 8.64
CA ILE A 181 14.87 -9.78 9.17
C ILE A 181 15.71 -9.92 10.45
N LYS A 182 16.87 -9.26 10.54
CA LYS A 182 17.71 -9.25 11.75
C LYS A 182 16.99 -8.73 12.99
N THR A 183 15.97 -7.89 12.85
CA THR A 183 15.20 -7.41 14.01
C THR A 183 14.31 -8.49 14.63
N ILE A 184 14.00 -9.56 13.88
CA ILE A 184 13.08 -10.64 14.27
C ILE A 184 13.70 -12.04 14.13
N GLU A 185 15.00 -12.14 13.80
CA GLU A 185 15.68 -13.41 13.49
C GLU A 185 15.65 -14.43 14.63
N HIS A 186 15.56 -13.96 15.87
CA HIS A 186 15.47 -14.78 17.07
C HIS A 186 14.10 -15.45 17.26
N LEU A 187 13.08 -15.03 16.50
CA LEU A 187 11.71 -15.56 16.56
C LEU A 187 11.37 -16.51 15.41
N VAL A 188 12.29 -16.72 14.46
CA VAL A 188 12.06 -17.54 13.27
C VAL A 188 13.03 -18.73 13.22
N PRO A 189 12.62 -19.87 12.62
CA PRO A 189 13.48 -21.04 12.49
C PRO A 189 14.52 -20.86 11.37
N ASP A 190 15.35 -21.88 11.17
CA ASP A 190 16.27 -21.95 10.05
C ASP A 190 15.52 -21.95 8.71
N MET A 191 15.96 -21.12 7.74
CA MET A 191 15.39 -21.08 6.39
C MET A 191 16.33 -20.43 5.37
N ASP A 192 16.04 -20.65 4.09
CA ASP A 192 16.70 -20.03 2.94
C ASP A 192 15.65 -19.21 2.15
N ILE A 193 15.93 -17.93 1.90
CA ILE A 193 14.98 -16.96 1.32
C ILE A 193 15.58 -16.42 0.02
N ALA A 194 15.00 -16.78 -1.14
CA ALA A 194 15.42 -16.23 -2.44
C ALA A 194 14.73 -14.88 -2.73
N LEU A 195 15.47 -13.92 -3.28
CA LEU A 195 15.02 -12.52 -3.40
C LEU A 195 15.06 -12.02 -4.85
N ASN A 196 13.99 -11.36 -5.29
CA ASN A 196 13.99 -10.60 -6.53
C ASN A 196 14.86 -9.34 -6.38
N ALA A 197 15.78 -9.13 -7.32
CA ALA A 197 16.67 -7.96 -7.37
C ALA A 197 16.22 -6.89 -8.39
N MET A 198 15.09 -7.09 -9.06
CA MET A 198 14.61 -6.25 -10.17
C MET A 198 13.36 -5.47 -9.78
N ASP A 199 13.15 -4.30 -10.41
CA ASP A 199 11.88 -3.55 -10.29
C ASP A 199 10.72 -4.43 -10.77
N GLU A 200 10.90 -5.12 -11.90
CA GLU A 200 9.87 -5.97 -12.51
C GLU A 200 9.77 -7.36 -11.86
N PRO A 201 8.56 -7.97 -11.90
CA PRO A 201 8.35 -9.31 -11.40
C PRO A 201 8.86 -10.34 -12.42
N ARG A 202 9.35 -11.47 -11.89
CA ARG A 202 10.05 -12.54 -12.61
C ARG A 202 9.29 -13.86 -12.57
N LEU A 203 8.29 -14.08 -11.71
CA LEU A 203 7.48 -15.29 -11.73
C LEU A 203 6.15 -15.02 -12.43
N VAL A 204 5.99 -15.60 -13.62
CA VAL A 204 4.70 -15.64 -14.32
C VAL A 204 4.44 -17.11 -14.64
N VAL A 205 3.87 -17.84 -13.71
CA VAL A 205 3.50 -19.24 -13.93
C VAL A 205 2.22 -19.26 -14.78
N PRO A 206 2.09 -20.13 -15.79
CA PRO A 206 0.85 -20.26 -16.54
C PRO A 206 -0.36 -20.46 -15.62
N TRP A 207 -1.47 -19.78 -15.89
CA TRP A 207 -2.68 -19.81 -15.06
C TRP A 207 -3.17 -21.24 -14.80
N GLU A 208 -3.15 -22.07 -15.84
CA GLU A 208 -3.54 -23.47 -15.81
C GLU A 208 -2.71 -24.25 -14.77
N GLN A 209 -1.40 -24.02 -14.78
CA GLN A 209 -0.46 -24.67 -13.85
C GLN A 209 -0.61 -24.14 -12.42
N VAL A 210 -0.87 -22.84 -12.24
CA VAL A 210 -1.19 -22.30 -10.91
C VAL A 210 -2.43 -22.96 -10.35
N ASN A 211 -3.48 -23.17 -11.15
CA ASN A 211 -4.68 -23.86 -10.67
C ASN A 211 -4.45 -25.32 -10.32
N GLU A 212 -3.64 -26.05 -11.08
CA GLU A 212 -3.24 -27.42 -10.70
C GLU A 212 -2.55 -27.45 -9.33
N TYR A 213 -1.68 -26.46 -9.07
CA TYR A 213 -1.07 -26.29 -7.75
C TYR A 213 -2.11 -25.94 -6.68
N MET A 214 -3.04 -25.04 -6.96
CA MET A 214 -4.10 -24.65 -6.02
C MET A 214 -5.03 -25.83 -5.69
N ASP A 215 -5.41 -26.64 -6.68
CA ASP A 215 -6.23 -27.85 -6.49
C ASP A 215 -5.51 -28.90 -5.63
N THR A 216 -4.20 -29.01 -5.79
CA THR A 216 -3.36 -29.88 -4.95
C THR A 216 -3.24 -29.32 -3.54
N ALA A 217 -2.97 -28.02 -3.41
CA ALA A 217 -2.88 -27.33 -2.12
C ALA A 217 -4.18 -27.41 -1.32
N ALA A 218 -5.34 -27.29 -1.97
CA ALA A 218 -6.64 -27.37 -1.31
C ALA A 218 -6.86 -28.70 -0.58
N LYS A 219 -6.32 -29.80 -1.10
CA LYS A 219 -6.40 -31.14 -0.48
C LYS A 219 -5.61 -31.24 0.83
N THR A 220 -4.67 -30.35 1.06
CA THR A 220 -3.83 -30.31 2.28
C THR A 220 -4.44 -29.46 3.41
N ARG A 221 -5.62 -28.85 3.19
CA ARG A 221 -6.33 -28.05 4.22
C ARG A 221 -7.05 -28.97 5.20
N VAL A 222 -6.29 -29.48 6.16
CA VAL A 222 -6.80 -30.40 7.18
C VAL A 222 -6.46 -29.86 8.58
N LEU A 223 -7.43 -29.96 9.48
CA LEU A 223 -7.24 -29.77 10.91
C LEU A 223 -6.87 -31.12 11.54
N THR A 224 -5.58 -31.40 11.55
CA THR A 224 -4.98 -32.60 12.18
C THR A 224 -5.37 -32.68 13.67
N ASP A 225 -5.60 -33.88 14.21
CA ASP A 225 -5.93 -34.04 15.64
C ASP A 225 -4.88 -33.36 16.53
N ALA A 226 -5.32 -32.56 17.50
CA ALA A 226 -4.42 -31.74 18.31
C ALA A 226 -3.32 -32.54 19.02
N LYS A 227 -3.54 -33.83 19.32
CA LYS A 227 -2.54 -34.68 19.98
C LYS A 227 -1.45 -35.18 19.04
N SER A 228 -1.66 -35.13 17.73
CA SER A 228 -0.70 -35.57 16.70
C SER A 228 0.00 -34.40 16.00
N VAL A 229 -0.29 -33.16 16.41
CA VAL A 229 0.34 -31.95 15.85
C VAL A 229 1.81 -31.84 16.23
N VAL A 230 2.64 -31.48 15.26
CA VAL A 230 4.08 -31.21 15.44
C VAL A 230 4.33 -29.72 15.60
N SER A 231 4.90 -29.29 16.72
CA SER A 231 5.15 -27.88 17.04
C SER A 231 6.61 -27.45 16.91
N GLN A 232 7.49 -28.29 16.35
CA GLN A 232 8.91 -28.01 16.21
C GLN A 232 9.36 -28.06 14.76
N PHE A 233 9.97 -26.97 14.29
CA PHE A 233 10.62 -26.93 12.98
C PHE A 233 11.86 -27.83 12.93
N GLN A 234 12.11 -28.41 11.77
CA GLN A 234 13.37 -29.09 11.50
C GLN A 234 14.55 -28.10 11.54
N LYS A 235 15.73 -28.57 11.95
CA LYS A 235 16.97 -27.80 11.76
C LYS A 235 17.48 -27.98 10.33
N LEU A 236 18.13 -26.95 9.79
CA LEU A 236 18.76 -27.03 8.47
C LEU A 236 20.27 -27.23 8.60
N PRO A 237 20.93 -27.83 7.57
CA PRO A 237 22.38 -28.01 7.55
C PRO A 237 23.12 -26.66 7.60
N LYS A 238 24.42 -26.70 7.91
CA LYS A 238 25.24 -25.48 7.91
C LYS A 238 25.29 -24.86 6.51
N LEU A 239 25.55 -23.57 6.44
CA LEU A 239 25.73 -22.89 5.15
C LEU A 239 26.88 -23.54 4.37
N GLY A 240 26.63 -23.88 3.10
CA GLY A 240 27.55 -24.60 2.24
C GLY A 240 27.44 -26.14 2.31
N GLU A 241 26.71 -26.68 3.28
CA GLU A 241 26.32 -28.10 3.31
C GLU A 241 24.92 -28.27 2.67
N ASP A 242 24.72 -29.35 1.92
CA ASP A 242 23.43 -29.68 1.30
C ASP A 242 22.85 -30.96 1.92
N SER A 243 21.66 -30.86 2.52
CA SER A 243 20.89 -31.99 3.03
C SER A 243 19.89 -32.55 2.02
N ASP A 244 19.58 -31.79 0.97
CA ASP A 244 18.54 -32.08 -0.02
C ASP A 244 19.19 -32.60 -1.31
N THR A 245 20.21 -33.46 -1.18
CA THR A 245 21.07 -33.92 -2.30
C THR A 245 20.36 -34.76 -3.36
N GLN A 246 19.16 -35.24 -3.05
CA GLN A 246 18.31 -35.98 -3.99
C GLN A 246 17.49 -35.06 -4.90
N GLU A 247 17.38 -33.77 -4.56
CA GLU A 247 16.67 -32.78 -5.37
C GLU A 247 17.63 -32.13 -6.36
N GLU A 248 17.13 -31.72 -7.51
CA GLU A 248 17.88 -30.92 -8.49
C GLU A 248 17.17 -29.58 -8.73
N THR A 249 17.94 -28.49 -8.73
CA THR A 249 17.39 -27.17 -9.02
C THR A 249 16.93 -27.11 -10.47
N ARG A 250 15.62 -26.90 -10.67
CA ARG A 250 15.03 -26.86 -12.01
C ARG A 250 15.57 -25.67 -12.80
N GLN A 251 15.84 -25.90 -14.08
CA GLN A 251 16.22 -24.84 -14.99
C GLN A 251 15.08 -23.81 -15.11
N LYS A 252 15.38 -22.56 -14.74
CA LYS A 252 14.38 -21.50 -14.72
C LYS A 252 14.04 -20.97 -16.12
N ASN A 253 14.83 -21.23 -17.15
CA ASN A 253 14.53 -20.82 -18.53
C ASN A 253 14.12 -19.34 -18.64
N TRP A 254 15.00 -18.44 -18.17
CA TRP A 254 14.70 -17.01 -18.07
C TRP A 254 14.36 -16.37 -19.43
N GLU A 255 13.11 -15.95 -19.59
CA GLU A 255 12.57 -15.28 -20.76
C GLU A 255 12.86 -13.78 -20.73
N LYS A 256 13.12 -13.21 -21.91
CA LYS A 256 13.39 -11.77 -22.12
C LYS A 256 12.49 -11.17 -23.20
N ALA A 257 11.32 -11.77 -23.43
CA ALA A 257 10.45 -11.38 -24.54
C ALA A 257 9.94 -9.94 -24.38
N THR A 258 9.90 -9.22 -25.50
CA THR A 258 9.31 -7.88 -25.63
C THR A 258 8.21 -7.90 -26.71
N PRO A 259 7.06 -7.23 -26.52
CA PRO A 259 6.58 -6.62 -25.28
C PRO A 259 6.39 -7.64 -24.13
N TYR A 260 6.49 -7.18 -22.88
CA TYR A 260 6.29 -8.03 -21.69
C TYR A 260 4.88 -8.63 -21.64
N TRP A 261 3.91 -8.02 -22.32
CA TRP A 261 2.56 -8.57 -22.49
C TRP A 261 2.54 -10.02 -22.97
N LYS A 262 3.49 -10.43 -23.82
CA LYS A 262 3.66 -11.82 -24.29
C LYS A 262 3.90 -12.80 -23.14
N ILE A 263 4.57 -12.35 -22.09
CA ILE A 263 4.85 -13.11 -20.88
C ILE A 263 3.66 -12.97 -19.92
N ALA A 264 3.31 -11.75 -19.54
CA ALA A 264 2.34 -11.45 -18.47
C ALA A 264 0.98 -12.11 -18.70
N ARG A 265 0.46 -12.06 -19.95
CA ARG A 265 -0.89 -12.56 -20.26
C ARG A 265 -1.10 -14.03 -19.92
N ARG A 266 -0.05 -14.86 -19.91
CA ARG A 266 -0.18 -16.31 -19.61
C ARG A 266 -0.65 -16.60 -18.18
N GLY A 267 -0.43 -15.67 -17.26
CA GLY A 267 -0.94 -15.77 -15.89
C GLY A 267 -2.44 -15.44 -15.78
N CYS A 268 -3.09 -14.99 -16.85
CA CYS A 268 -4.53 -14.80 -16.92
C CYS A 268 -5.26 -16.08 -17.36
N ALA A 269 -6.51 -16.22 -16.90
CA ALA A 269 -7.41 -17.32 -17.28
C ALA A 269 -7.58 -17.42 -18.81
N PRO A 270 -7.55 -18.63 -19.40
CA PRO A 270 -7.58 -18.82 -20.86
C PRO A 270 -8.75 -18.15 -21.58
N ASP A 271 -9.88 -18.01 -20.90
CA ASP A 271 -11.11 -17.40 -21.39
C ASP A 271 -11.18 -15.88 -21.18
N SER A 272 -10.22 -15.30 -20.45
CA SER A 272 -10.16 -13.87 -20.17
C SER A 272 -9.99 -13.02 -21.45
N PRO A 273 -10.53 -11.79 -21.46
CA PRO A 273 -10.32 -10.84 -22.55
C PRO A 273 -8.84 -10.67 -22.95
N THR A 274 -7.94 -10.55 -21.97
CA THR A 274 -6.50 -10.43 -22.21
C THR A 274 -5.89 -11.68 -22.86
N ARG A 275 -6.34 -12.89 -22.51
CA ARG A 275 -5.88 -14.12 -23.18
C ARG A 275 -6.44 -14.29 -24.58
N LYS A 276 -7.56 -13.66 -24.92
CA LYS A 276 -8.18 -13.70 -26.26
C LYS A 276 -7.75 -12.55 -27.18
N ALA A 277 -7.31 -11.43 -26.62
CA ALA A 277 -6.94 -10.25 -27.40
C ALA A 277 -5.69 -10.46 -28.26
N GLY A 278 -5.62 -9.76 -29.38
CA GLY A 278 -4.41 -9.67 -30.19
C GLY A 278 -3.23 -9.11 -29.40
N ILE A 279 -2.01 -9.49 -29.79
CA ILE A 279 -0.77 -8.95 -29.21
C ILE A 279 -0.39 -7.72 -30.01
N MET A 280 -0.38 -6.57 -29.36
CA MET A 280 0.14 -5.32 -29.92
C MET A 280 1.66 -5.36 -29.93
N THR A 281 2.25 -4.97 -31.05
CA THR A 281 3.71 -4.86 -31.22
C THR A 281 4.13 -3.52 -31.81
N ASP A 282 3.16 -2.72 -32.24
CA ASP A 282 3.35 -1.34 -32.67
C ASP A 282 2.71 -0.42 -31.63
N PHE A 283 3.43 0.63 -31.27
CA PHE A 283 3.03 1.64 -30.29
C PHE A 283 3.28 3.06 -30.82
N ASP A 284 3.66 3.22 -32.10
CA ASP A 284 3.99 4.51 -32.70
C ASP A 284 2.75 5.21 -33.26
N HIS A 285 1.71 5.28 -32.43
CA HIS A 285 0.43 5.90 -32.78
C HIS A 285 -0.26 6.43 -31.52
N VAL A 286 -1.33 7.20 -31.71
CA VAL A 286 -2.17 7.65 -30.59
C VAL A 286 -2.85 6.42 -29.98
N PRO A 287 -2.68 6.14 -28.68
CA PRO A 287 -3.22 4.94 -28.08
C PRO A 287 -4.75 4.99 -28.04
N LEU A 288 -5.40 3.84 -28.27
CA LEU A 288 -6.84 3.71 -28.04
C LEU A 288 -7.10 3.64 -26.53
N ILE A 289 -7.81 4.64 -26.00
CA ILE A 289 -8.23 4.71 -24.60
C ILE A 289 -9.73 4.43 -24.55
N ASP A 290 -10.10 3.21 -24.19
CA ASP A 290 -11.50 2.76 -24.15
C ASP A 290 -11.95 2.55 -22.69
N SER A 291 -12.71 3.50 -22.17
CA SER A 291 -13.26 3.46 -20.80
C SER A 291 -14.30 2.33 -20.62
N THR A 292 -14.88 1.79 -21.70
CA THR A 292 -15.86 0.69 -21.58
C THR A 292 -15.23 -0.60 -21.08
N LEU A 293 -13.93 -0.81 -21.31
CA LEU A 293 -13.15 -1.94 -20.80
C LEU A 293 -12.90 -1.84 -19.28
N ALA A 294 -13.13 -0.67 -18.69
CA ALA A 294 -13.09 -0.47 -17.24
C ALA A 294 -14.43 -0.74 -16.54
N SER A 295 -15.55 -0.79 -17.29
CA SER A 295 -16.92 -0.89 -16.74
C SER A 295 -17.10 -1.94 -15.64
N SER A 296 -16.40 -3.07 -15.74
CA SER A 296 -16.52 -4.19 -14.79
C SER A 296 -15.96 -3.92 -13.38
N HIS A 297 -15.26 -2.80 -13.16
CA HIS A 297 -14.75 -2.35 -11.87
C HIS A 297 -15.11 -0.89 -11.55
N MET A 298 -16.03 -0.31 -12.34
CA MET A 298 -16.51 1.06 -12.21
C MET A 298 -17.96 1.08 -11.71
N GLN A 299 -18.32 2.14 -11.00
CA GLN A 299 -19.71 2.50 -10.70
C GLN A 299 -19.89 3.97 -11.06
N ASN A 300 -20.80 4.25 -11.99
CA ASN A 300 -21.10 5.60 -12.48
C ASN A 300 -19.84 6.39 -12.93
N GLY A 301 -18.88 5.69 -13.56
CA GLY A 301 -17.63 6.28 -14.05
C GLY A 301 -16.47 6.30 -13.05
N TYR A 302 -16.68 5.94 -11.78
CA TYR A 302 -15.62 5.97 -10.76
C TYR A 302 -15.26 4.56 -10.29
N VAL A 303 -13.99 4.32 -9.94
CA VAL A 303 -13.52 2.99 -9.49
C VAL A 303 -14.27 2.59 -8.22
N SER A 304 -15.07 1.53 -8.30
CA SER A 304 -15.81 0.98 -7.16
C SER A 304 -15.20 -0.31 -6.64
N ASN A 305 -14.51 -1.06 -7.51
CA ASN A 305 -13.79 -2.28 -7.14
C ASN A 305 -12.29 -2.08 -7.39
N TYR A 306 -11.59 -1.57 -6.36
CA TYR A 306 -10.15 -1.30 -6.44
C TYR A 306 -9.33 -2.56 -6.71
N THR A 307 -9.62 -3.68 -6.03
CA THR A 307 -8.89 -4.93 -6.26
C THR A 307 -8.95 -5.32 -7.74
N LYS A 308 -10.13 -5.25 -8.36
CA LYS A 308 -10.32 -5.55 -9.77
C LYS A 308 -9.71 -4.50 -10.69
N SER A 309 -9.69 -3.21 -10.35
CA SER A 309 -9.06 -2.19 -11.21
C SER A 309 -7.56 -2.41 -11.38
N THR A 310 -6.89 -3.03 -10.39
CA THR A 310 -5.47 -3.41 -10.47
C THR A 310 -5.20 -4.66 -11.31
N GLU A 311 -6.23 -5.43 -11.71
CA GLU A 311 -6.08 -6.65 -12.51
C GLU A 311 -6.16 -6.37 -14.01
N PHE A 312 -5.14 -6.73 -14.78
CA PHE A 312 -5.14 -6.48 -16.23
C PHE A 312 -5.80 -7.59 -17.05
N CYS A 313 -6.28 -8.69 -16.45
CA CYS A 313 -6.79 -9.84 -17.20
C CYS A 313 -8.12 -9.58 -17.94
N HIS A 314 -8.96 -8.68 -17.45
CA HIS A 314 -10.16 -8.19 -18.17
C HIS A 314 -9.91 -6.91 -18.96
N GLN A 315 -8.66 -6.41 -19.01
CA GLN A 315 -8.33 -5.08 -19.55
C GLN A 315 -7.29 -5.19 -20.68
N PRO A 316 -7.67 -5.68 -21.88
CA PRO A 316 -6.72 -6.01 -22.94
C PRO A 316 -6.03 -4.80 -23.57
N ASP A 317 -6.61 -3.62 -23.47
CA ASP A 317 -6.09 -2.34 -23.94
C ASP A 317 -4.91 -1.83 -23.09
N LEU A 318 -4.79 -2.26 -21.83
CA LEU A 318 -3.67 -1.85 -20.96
C LEU A 318 -2.30 -2.21 -21.53
N GLN A 319 -2.23 -3.19 -22.44
CA GLN A 319 -0.99 -3.53 -23.14
C GLN A 319 -0.37 -2.35 -23.91
N GLY A 320 -1.18 -1.36 -24.29
CA GLY A 320 -0.74 -0.10 -24.91
C GLY A 320 -0.92 1.14 -24.05
N LEU A 321 -1.21 0.99 -22.76
CA LEU A 321 -1.47 2.10 -21.85
C LEU A 321 -0.59 2.08 -20.59
N ASN A 322 0.22 1.04 -20.38
CA ASN A 322 1.16 0.96 -19.25
C ASN A 322 2.53 0.43 -19.69
N GLY A 323 3.59 1.15 -19.32
CA GLY A 323 4.96 0.91 -19.78
C GLY A 323 5.52 -0.47 -19.42
N ILE A 324 5.05 -1.09 -18.32
CA ILE A 324 5.43 -2.46 -17.94
C ILE A 324 5.11 -3.46 -19.06
N PHE A 325 4.01 -3.25 -19.79
CA PHE A 325 3.57 -4.15 -20.86
C PHE A 325 4.21 -3.82 -22.20
N VAL A 326 4.67 -2.59 -22.40
CA VAL A 326 5.24 -2.07 -23.65
C VAL A 326 6.71 -2.44 -23.76
N GLU A 327 7.56 -1.81 -22.96
CA GLU A 327 9.01 -2.05 -22.93
C GLU A 327 9.54 -1.73 -21.53
N PRO A 328 9.50 -2.68 -20.57
CA PRO A 328 9.99 -2.44 -19.22
C PRO A 328 11.51 -2.17 -19.17
N LEU A 329 11.98 -1.66 -18.02
CA LEU A 329 13.42 -1.44 -17.81
C LEU A 329 14.18 -2.76 -17.83
N SER A 330 13.58 -3.85 -17.35
CA SER A 330 14.18 -5.16 -17.49
C SER A 330 13.15 -6.29 -17.61
N THR A 331 13.56 -7.40 -18.24
CA THR A 331 12.72 -8.60 -18.37
C THR A 331 13.58 -9.84 -18.16
N LYS A 332 13.28 -10.59 -17.11
CA LYS A 332 13.92 -11.87 -16.77
C LYS A 332 12.89 -12.74 -16.04
N ALA A 333 11.89 -13.23 -16.78
CA ALA A 333 10.76 -13.96 -16.20
C ALA A 333 10.87 -15.47 -16.42
N THR A 334 10.17 -16.28 -15.61
CA THR A 334 10.11 -17.73 -15.72
C THR A 334 8.69 -18.25 -15.54
N LYS A 335 8.43 -19.45 -16.10
CA LYS A 335 7.23 -20.26 -15.87
C LYS A 335 7.35 -21.16 -14.63
N VAL A 336 8.56 -21.31 -14.09
CA VAL A 336 8.83 -22.22 -12.97
C VAL A 336 8.46 -21.54 -11.66
N LEU A 337 7.52 -22.13 -10.93
CA LEU A 337 7.18 -21.71 -9.57
C LEU A 337 8.28 -22.15 -8.59
N PHE A 338 8.94 -21.21 -7.91
CA PHE A 338 9.87 -21.46 -6.80
C PHE A 338 9.80 -20.29 -5.80
N PRO A 339 10.21 -20.46 -4.53
CA PRO A 339 9.87 -19.50 -3.47
C PRO A 339 10.77 -18.26 -3.52
N MET A 340 10.46 -17.34 -4.43
CA MET A 340 11.16 -16.07 -4.58
C MET A 340 10.31 -14.93 -4.03
N PHE A 341 10.93 -14.09 -3.22
CA PHE A 341 10.29 -12.96 -2.55
C PHE A 341 10.56 -11.65 -3.29
N GLY A 342 9.61 -10.72 -3.28
CA GLY A 342 9.70 -9.43 -3.97
C GLY A 342 8.96 -8.31 -3.23
N GLY A 343 9.25 -7.05 -3.57
CA GLY A 343 8.61 -5.89 -2.93
C GLY A 343 7.22 -5.55 -3.47
N SER A 344 6.93 -5.97 -4.70
CA SER A 344 5.67 -5.73 -5.40
C SER A 344 5.51 -6.70 -6.55
N LYS A 345 4.29 -6.87 -7.06
CA LYS A 345 4.02 -7.70 -8.25
C LYS A 345 2.71 -7.32 -8.95
N LEU A 346 2.48 -7.76 -10.19
CA LEU A 346 1.15 -7.67 -10.79
C LEU A 346 0.24 -8.79 -10.26
N ALA A 347 -1.07 -8.66 -10.45
CA ALA A 347 -2.04 -9.63 -9.95
C ALA A 347 -1.81 -11.10 -10.38
N VAL A 348 -1.15 -11.32 -11.53
CA VAL A 348 -0.90 -12.67 -12.09
C VAL A 348 0.46 -13.26 -11.71
N ASN A 349 1.29 -12.49 -11.02
CA ASN A 349 2.65 -12.88 -10.67
C ASN A 349 2.69 -13.69 -9.37
N ASN A 350 3.72 -14.54 -9.23
CA ASN A 350 3.79 -15.55 -8.17
C ASN A 350 4.89 -15.31 -7.12
N GLU A 351 5.50 -14.12 -7.09
CA GLU A 351 6.39 -13.71 -5.99
C GLU A 351 5.65 -13.70 -4.64
N ILE A 352 6.41 -13.96 -3.58
CA ILE A 352 5.96 -13.81 -2.20
C ILE A 352 6.26 -12.38 -1.73
N LEU A 353 5.25 -11.61 -1.37
CA LEU A 353 5.44 -10.20 -1.07
C LEU A 353 6.11 -9.95 0.29
N LEU A 354 7.22 -9.21 0.27
CA LEU A 354 7.81 -8.54 1.42
C LEU A 354 7.43 -7.05 1.38
N PRO A 355 7.45 -6.35 2.54
CA PRO A 355 7.49 -4.90 2.53
C PRO A 355 8.59 -4.39 1.62
N ALA A 356 8.23 -3.47 0.73
CA ALA A 356 9.17 -2.89 -0.22
C ALA A 356 10.41 -2.34 0.51
N PRO A 357 11.63 -2.56 -0.02
CA PRO A 357 12.85 -2.08 0.64
C PRO A 357 12.82 -0.57 0.91
N MET A 358 12.20 0.21 0.03
CA MET A 358 12.14 1.67 0.17
C MET A 358 11.31 2.09 1.39
N TYR A 359 10.28 1.32 1.77
CA TYR A 359 9.48 1.59 2.96
C TYR A 359 10.23 1.26 4.25
N TRP A 360 11.03 0.21 4.28
CA TRP A 360 11.86 -0.11 5.45
C TRP A 360 13.02 0.88 5.63
N ASN A 361 13.63 1.31 4.52
CA ASN A 361 14.78 2.22 4.55
C ASN A 361 14.40 3.67 4.90
N GLU A 362 13.13 4.06 4.71
CA GLU A 362 12.56 5.38 5.03
C GLU A 362 13.38 6.58 4.51
N GLU A 363 13.94 6.48 3.31
CA GLU A 363 14.69 7.58 2.71
C GLU A 363 13.79 8.83 2.55
N GLU A 364 14.27 10.01 2.99
CA GLU A 364 13.50 11.28 2.98
C GLU A 364 12.88 11.59 1.60
N ARG A 365 13.54 11.16 0.51
CA ARG A 365 13.03 11.34 -0.86
C ARG A 365 11.71 10.62 -1.15
N PHE A 366 11.35 9.62 -0.35
CA PHE A 366 10.13 8.81 -0.50
C PHE A 366 9.11 9.05 0.61
N THR A 367 9.57 9.35 1.83
CA THR A 367 8.68 9.49 3.00
C THR A 367 8.39 10.93 3.38
N GLY A 368 9.26 11.89 3.01
CA GLY A 368 9.21 13.26 3.54
C GLY A 368 9.92 13.44 4.88
N GLY A 369 10.50 12.38 5.44
CA GLY A 369 11.10 12.38 6.78
C GLY A 369 10.04 12.51 7.87
N GLU A 370 10.37 13.23 8.96
CA GLU A 370 9.45 13.47 10.09
C GLU A 370 8.34 14.48 9.79
N PHE A 371 8.40 15.16 8.65
CA PHE A 371 7.40 16.18 8.30
C PHE A 371 6.30 15.57 7.44
N HIS A 372 5.08 15.52 7.99
CA HIS A 372 3.91 14.91 7.37
C HIS A 372 2.95 15.93 6.73
N GLY A 373 3.33 17.20 6.63
CA GLY A 373 2.50 18.26 6.05
C GLY A 373 1.78 19.14 7.07
N ASP A 374 1.42 20.34 6.62
CA ASP A 374 0.67 21.33 7.40
C ASP A 374 -0.80 20.93 7.61
N PRO A 375 -1.56 21.59 8.51
CA PRO A 375 -3.02 21.43 8.63
C PRO A 375 -3.74 21.57 7.28
N TRP A 376 -4.86 20.88 7.11
CA TRP A 376 -5.57 20.79 5.82
C TRP A 376 -6.00 22.16 5.27
N ASP A 377 -6.49 23.03 6.13
CA ASP A 377 -6.97 24.38 5.82
C ASP A 377 -5.85 25.36 5.43
N GLU A 378 -4.59 25.06 5.76
CA GLU A 378 -3.42 25.83 5.36
C GLU A 378 -2.83 25.38 4.01
N LYS A 379 -3.32 24.26 3.46
CA LYS A 379 -2.82 23.71 2.19
C LYS A 379 -3.39 24.42 0.99
N LYS A 380 -2.64 24.38 -0.12
CA LYS A 380 -3.14 24.80 -1.43
C LYS A 380 -4.17 23.82 -1.96
N ASP A 381 -5.30 24.37 -2.42
CA ASP A 381 -6.36 23.69 -3.19
C ASP A 381 -5.86 23.27 -4.59
N GLY A 382 -4.97 22.29 -4.63
CA GLY A 382 -4.38 21.85 -5.88
C GLY A 382 -3.69 20.50 -5.80
N ALA A 383 -3.45 19.93 -6.98
CA ALA A 383 -2.73 18.68 -7.14
C ALA A 383 -1.27 18.94 -7.49
N VAL A 384 -0.33 18.23 -6.87
CA VAL A 384 1.09 18.32 -7.21
C VAL A 384 1.68 16.97 -7.56
N TRP A 385 2.39 16.91 -8.68
CA TRP A 385 3.17 15.74 -9.05
C TRP A 385 4.53 16.15 -9.62
N ARG A 386 5.58 15.52 -9.10
CA ARG A 386 6.94 15.57 -9.65
C ARG A 386 7.48 14.16 -9.76
N GLY A 387 7.86 13.78 -10.98
CA GLY A 387 8.41 12.45 -11.23
C GLY A 387 9.32 12.43 -12.43
N VAL A 388 10.13 11.38 -12.48
CA VAL A 388 10.91 11.01 -13.67
C VAL A 388 9.98 10.26 -14.63
N ALA A 389 10.23 10.36 -15.93
CA ALA A 389 9.54 9.60 -16.98
C ALA A 389 9.89 8.10 -17.02
N THR A 390 10.00 7.48 -15.83
CA THR A 390 10.08 6.03 -15.63
C THR A 390 8.77 5.35 -16.01
N GLY A 391 8.74 4.02 -15.97
CA GLY A 391 7.63 3.20 -16.49
C GLY A 391 8.13 2.08 -17.40
N GLY A 392 9.40 2.17 -17.80
CA GLY A 392 10.04 1.34 -18.81
C GLY A 392 11.03 2.15 -19.62
N ARG A 393 11.52 1.60 -20.73
CA ARG A 393 12.32 2.29 -21.73
C ARG A 393 11.41 3.01 -22.73
N ASN A 394 11.13 4.28 -22.48
CA ASN A 394 10.43 5.10 -23.46
C ASN A 394 11.37 5.42 -24.64
N ARG A 395 10.80 5.42 -25.85
CA ARG A 395 11.42 5.61 -27.17
C ARG A 395 10.53 6.51 -28.01
N GLU A 396 11.09 7.08 -29.07
CA GLU A 396 10.36 7.87 -30.07
C GLU A 396 9.07 7.17 -30.54
N THR A 397 9.15 5.85 -30.72
CA THR A 397 8.07 5.01 -31.25
C THR A 397 7.14 4.40 -30.21
N ASN A 398 7.29 4.69 -28.90
CA ASN A 398 6.45 4.03 -27.88
C ASN A 398 6.02 4.91 -26.69
N TRP A 399 6.62 6.10 -26.51
CA TRP A 399 6.39 6.94 -25.31
C TRP A 399 4.92 7.30 -25.08
N ARG A 400 4.11 7.36 -26.15
CA ARG A 400 2.67 7.65 -26.10
C ARG A 400 1.89 6.64 -25.26
N ALA A 401 2.37 5.39 -25.17
CA ALA A 401 1.75 4.34 -24.38
C ALA A 401 2.05 4.44 -22.86
N PHE A 402 2.98 5.31 -22.45
CA PHE A 402 3.48 5.32 -21.07
C PHE A 402 2.61 6.16 -20.15
N GLN A 403 2.16 5.53 -19.06
CA GLN A 403 1.18 6.05 -18.11
C GLN A 403 1.56 7.43 -17.51
N ARG A 404 2.84 7.73 -17.28
CA ARG A 404 3.27 9.04 -16.77
C ARG A 404 3.26 10.12 -17.84
N HIS A 405 3.59 9.79 -19.09
CA HIS A 405 3.52 10.75 -20.19
C HIS A 405 2.08 11.15 -20.45
N ARG A 406 1.14 10.19 -20.37
CA ARG A 406 -0.29 10.46 -20.48
C ARG A 406 -0.77 11.37 -19.35
N PHE A 407 -0.40 11.04 -18.10
CA PHE A 407 -0.80 11.82 -16.93
C PHE A 407 -0.27 13.27 -16.95
N VAL A 408 0.98 13.49 -17.38
CA VAL A 408 1.53 14.86 -17.49
C VAL A 408 0.84 15.64 -18.61
N ALA A 409 0.63 15.03 -19.78
CA ALA A 409 -0.01 15.71 -20.92
C ALA A 409 -1.45 16.14 -20.60
N MET A 410 -2.20 15.28 -19.91
CA MET A 410 -3.58 15.56 -19.51
C MET A 410 -3.71 16.54 -18.32
N ASN A 411 -2.60 17.03 -17.77
CA ASN A 411 -2.59 18.07 -16.73
C ASN A 411 -1.93 19.37 -17.22
N ASN A 412 -1.85 19.56 -18.53
CA ASN A 412 -1.37 20.79 -19.16
C ASN A 412 -2.56 21.56 -19.77
N GLY A 413 -2.92 22.72 -19.20
CA GLY A 413 -4.08 23.47 -19.65
C GLY A 413 -3.99 23.95 -21.10
N THR A 414 -2.79 24.23 -21.62
CA THR A 414 -2.61 24.60 -23.03
C THR A 414 -2.92 23.41 -23.95
N THR A 415 -2.37 22.24 -23.64
CA THR A 415 -2.63 21.00 -24.40
C THR A 415 -4.11 20.62 -24.35
N LEU A 416 -4.77 20.78 -23.21
CA LEU A 416 -6.20 20.53 -23.06
C LEU A 416 -7.06 21.50 -23.85
N ALA A 417 -6.75 22.80 -23.81
CA ALA A 417 -7.49 23.81 -24.56
C ALA A 417 -7.40 23.56 -26.07
N SER A 418 -6.23 23.20 -26.60
CA SER A 418 -6.07 22.85 -28.01
C SER A 418 -6.87 21.61 -28.40
N ALA A 419 -6.89 20.58 -27.54
CA ALA A 419 -7.67 19.37 -27.74
C ALA A 419 -9.18 19.65 -27.73
N GLU A 420 -9.66 20.45 -26.77
CA GLU A 420 -11.08 20.81 -26.63
C GLU A 420 -11.59 21.66 -27.80
N GLN A 421 -10.73 22.51 -28.36
CA GLN A 421 -11.02 23.35 -29.53
C GLN A 421 -10.79 22.63 -30.87
N TRP A 422 -10.34 21.36 -30.85
CA TRP A 422 -9.99 20.58 -32.03
C TRP A 422 -8.93 21.25 -32.93
N THR A 423 -8.07 22.09 -32.35
CA THR A 423 -6.94 22.69 -33.07
C THR A 423 -5.75 21.72 -33.13
N GLU A 424 -5.63 20.85 -32.14
CA GLU A 424 -4.67 19.75 -32.10
C GLU A 424 -5.34 18.46 -31.61
N VAL A 425 -4.97 17.32 -32.19
CA VAL A 425 -5.45 16.01 -31.72
C VAL A 425 -4.61 15.59 -30.51
N PRO A 426 -5.22 15.13 -29.39
CA PRO A 426 -4.49 14.58 -28.27
C PRO A 426 -3.47 13.52 -28.70
N THR A 427 -2.20 13.72 -28.33
CA THR A 427 -1.11 12.84 -28.80
C THR A 427 -1.07 11.50 -28.07
N ASN A 428 -1.49 11.48 -26.79
CA ASN A 428 -1.36 10.30 -25.93
C ASN A 428 -2.41 10.20 -24.82
N PHE A 429 -3.41 11.08 -24.77
CA PHE A 429 -4.47 11.05 -23.75
C PHE A 429 -5.84 11.22 -24.41
N ALA A 430 -6.91 11.05 -23.63
CA ALA A 430 -8.28 11.31 -24.06
C ALA A 430 -8.91 12.43 -23.21
N LEU A 431 -9.77 13.24 -23.82
CA LEU A 431 -10.63 14.16 -23.08
C LEU A 431 -11.63 13.36 -22.23
N PRO A 432 -12.12 13.93 -21.10
CA PRO A 432 -13.10 13.25 -20.27
C PRO A 432 -14.40 12.98 -21.03
N ASP A 433 -15.04 11.86 -20.69
CA ASP A 433 -16.35 11.52 -21.23
C ASP A 433 -17.40 12.55 -20.78
N SER A 434 -18.26 12.98 -21.70
CA SER A 434 -19.38 13.88 -21.40
C SER A 434 -20.30 13.35 -20.29
N ALA A 435 -20.31 12.04 -20.02
CA ALA A 435 -21.07 11.41 -18.94
C ALA A 435 -20.67 11.91 -17.53
N TYR A 436 -19.47 12.47 -17.36
CA TYR A 436 -19.10 13.11 -16.09
C TYR A 436 -19.81 14.45 -15.86
N GLY A 437 -20.34 15.10 -16.90
CA GLY A 437 -21.10 16.35 -16.77
C GLY A 437 -20.29 17.55 -16.27
N LEU A 438 -18.98 17.57 -16.59
CA LEU A 438 -18.03 18.57 -16.10
C LEU A 438 -18.41 19.98 -16.56
N LYS A 439 -18.52 20.91 -15.61
CA LYS A 439 -18.92 22.29 -15.88
C LYS A 439 -17.86 23.06 -16.65
N SER A 440 -16.59 22.77 -16.39
CA SER A 440 -15.48 23.34 -17.15
C SER A 440 -15.50 22.91 -18.63
N GLN A 441 -15.82 21.64 -18.91
CA GLN A 441 -15.91 21.10 -20.26
C GLN A 441 -17.16 21.59 -21.02
N GLU A 442 -18.33 21.66 -20.37
CA GLU A 442 -19.56 22.22 -20.95
C GLU A 442 -19.36 23.65 -21.47
N LYS A 443 -18.39 24.38 -20.89
CA LYS A 443 -18.04 25.77 -21.25
C LYS A 443 -16.87 25.91 -22.21
N GLY A 444 -16.23 24.81 -22.60
CA GLY A 444 -15.01 24.88 -23.42
C GLY A 444 -13.84 25.54 -22.67
N ARG A 445 -13.75 25.34 -21.35
CA ARG A 445 -12.74 25.94 -20.46
C ARG A 445 -12.05 24.89 -19.60
N LEU A 446 -11.97 23.64 -20.07
CA LEU A 446 -11.34 22.56 -19.31
C LEU A 446 -9.87 22.88 -19.00
N GLY A 447 -9.12 23.33 -20.02
CA GLY A 447 -7.71 23.67 -19.87
C GLY A 447 -7.46 24.80 -18.87
N GLU A 448 -8.27 25.86 -18.93
CA GLU A 448 -8.16 26.99 -18.00
C GLU A 448 -8.44 26.58 -16.56
N TRP A 449 -9.46 25.74 -16.35
CA TRP A 449 -9.78 25.26 -15.00
C TRP A 449 -8.66 24.37 -14.44
N VAL A 450 -8.11 23.46 -15.25
CA VAL A 450 -6.98 22.60 -14.85
C VAL A 450 -5.76 23.43 -14.42
N ASP A 451 -5.43 24.51 -15.14
CA ASP A 451 -4.30 25.39 -14.81
C ASP A 451 -4.43 26.10 -13.45
N THR A 452 -5.64 26.20 -12.89
CA THR A 452 -5.83 26.84 -11.57
C THR A 452 -5.34 25.97 -10.40
N TRP A 453 -5.32 24.64 -10.58
CA TRP A 453 -5.09 23.69 -9.49
C TRP A 453 -3.99 22.66 -9.78
N ALA A 454 -3.70 22.35 -11.05
CA ALA A 454 -2.71 21.35 -11.42
C ALA A 454 -1.28 21.90 -11.37
N ASN A 455 -0.40 21.21 -10.66
CA ASN A 455 1.04 21.47 -10.65
C ASN A 455 1.80 20.16 -10.93
N VAL A 456 1.76 19.72 -12.18
CA VAL A 456 2.26 18.42 -12.63
C VAL A 456 3.41 18.64 -13.63
N SER A 457 4.55 17.99 -13.40
CA SER A 457 5.70 18.10 -14.31
C SER A 457 6.65 16.93 -14.20
N PHE A 458 7.26 16.56 -15.33
CA PHE A 458 8.48 15.76 -15.30
C PHE A 458 9.64 16.56 -14.72
N VAL A 459 10.57 15.86 -14.05
CA VAL A 459 11.85 16.42 -13.59
C VAL A 459 13.04 15.86 -14.38
N ASP A 460 12.80 14.82 -15.16
CA ASP A 460 13.73 14.15 -16.07
C ASP A 460 12.90 13.33 -17.06
N LEU A 461 13.11 13.53 -18.37
CA LEU A 461 12.40 12.83 -19.45
C LEU A 461 12.94 11.42 -19.69
N MET A 462 14.08 11.04 -19.11
CA MET A 462 14.63 9.68 -19.00
C MET A 462 14.43 8.83 -20.26
N CYS A 463 14.77 9.39 -21.41
CA CYS A 463 14.52 8.77 -22.70
C CYS A 463 15.53 7.65 -23.00
N THR A 464 15.19 6.77 -23.94
CA THR A 464 16.11 5.74 -24.46
C THR A 464 16.39 5.98 -25.96
N PRO A 465 17.65 6.17 -26.39
CA PRO A 465 18.89 6.23 -25.59
C PRO A 465 18.92 7.41 -24.61
N LYS A 466 19.71 7.30 -23.54
CA LYS A 466 19.79 8.32 -22.48
C LYS A 466 20.55 9.55 -22.98
N HIS A 467 20.03 10.73 -22.63
CA HIS A 467 20.70 12.02 -22.79
C HIS A 467 21.09 12.61 -21.42
N ASP A 468 22.18 13.38 -21.37
CA ASP A 468 22.78 13.85 -20.11
C ASP A 468 22.11 15.12 -19.53
N ASP A 469 21.30 15.83 -20.31
CA ASP A 469 20.70 17.12 -19.95
C ASP A 469 19.24 17.01 -19.45
N LEU A 470 18.81 15.80 -19.09
CA LEU A 470 17.44 15.48 -18.64
C LEU A 470 16.34 15.69 -19.71
N SER A 471 16.74 16.13 -20.92
CA SER A 471 15.85 16.37 -22.05
C SER A 471 15.58 15.08 -22.86
N CYS A 472 14.77 15.20 -23.93
CA CYS A 472 14.52 14.11 -24.85
C CYS A 472 14.18 14.66 -26.25
N PRO A 473 14.94 14.33 -27.30
CA PRO A 473 14.73 14.88 -28.65
C PRO A 473 13.36 14.61 -29.29
N TYR A 474 12.65 13.58 -28.84
CA TYR A 474 11.35 13.20 -29.41
C TYR A 474 10.16 13.55 -28.50
N THR A 475 10.41 13.99 -27.27
CA THR A 475 9.34 14.42 -26.35
C THR A 475 9.47 15.85 -25.81
N ASP A 476 10.60 16.53 -26.03
CA ASP A 476 10.85 17.91 -25.57
C ASP A 476 9.83 18.94 -26.07
N LYS A 477 9.32 18.78 -27.29
CA LYS A 477 8.25 19.61 -27.85
C LYS A 477 6.89 19.44 -27.15
N TYR A 478 6.68 18.34 -26.42
CA TYR A 478 5.43 18.05 -25.71
C TYR A 478 5.54 18.29 -24.20
N PHE A 479 6.74 18.15 -23.63
CA PHE A 479 6.95 18.21 -22.19
C PHE A 479 8.11 19.11 -21.81
N ALA A 480 7.86 20.01 -20.87
CA ALA A 480 8.90 20.78 -20.20
C ALA A 480 9.46 20.03 -18.99
N VAL A 481 10.77 20.13 -18.77
CA VAL A 481 11.42 19.67 -17.54
C VAL A 481 11.26 20.75 -16.47
N GLY A 482 10.53 20.41 -15.41
CA GLY A 482 10.28 21.28 -14.26
C GLY A 482 11.26 21.05 -13.11
N LYS A 483 11.30 22.00 -12.18
CA LYS A 483 12.12 21.88 -10.96
C LYS A 483 11.62 20.71 -10.09
N GLY A 484 12.56 19.86 -9.66
CA GLY A 484 12.30 18.84 -8.66
C GLY A 484 11.84 19.41 -7.32
N LEU A 485 10.85 18.76 -6.70
CA LEU A 485 10.32 19.13 -5.39
C LEU A 485 10.57 17.99 -4.40
N LYS A 486 11.09 18.33 -3.22
CA LYS A 486 11.17 17.38 -2.11
C LYS A 486 9.75 16.97 -1.67
N MET A 487 9.60 15.75 -1.17
CA MET A 487 8.30 15.23 -0.68
C MET A 487 7.63 16.18 0.31
N LYS A 488 8.36 16.67 1.32
CA LYS A 488 7.84 17.65 2.29
C LYS A 488 7.27 18.93 1.67
N THR A 489 7.83 19.39 0.55
CA THR A 489 7.32 20.58 -0.16
C THR A 489 6.05 20.26 -0.95
N GLN A 490 5.91 19.02 -1.41
CA GLN A 490 4.68 18.56 -2.07
C GLN A 490 3.51 18.45 -1.07
N PHE A 491 3.79 18.19 0.21
CA PHE A 491 2.76 18.15 1.27
C PHE A 491 2.06 19.49 1.55
N ALA A 492 2.50 20.60 0.95
CA ALA A 492 1.77 21.88 0.98
C ALA A 492 0.51 21.89 0.08
N TYR A 493 0.29 20.82 -0.71
CA TYR A 493 -0.86 20.67 -1.60
C TYR A 493 -1.85 19.66 -1.03
N LYS A 494 -3.15 19.87 -1.24
CA LYS A 494 -4.19 18.95 -0.78
C LYS A 494 -4.17 17.60 -1.51
N TYR A 495 -3.87 17.55 -2.80
CA TYR A 495 -4.01 16.33 -3.60
C TYR A 495 -2.66 15.81 -4.12
N LEU A 496 -2.38 14.53 -3.91
CA LEU A 496 -1.13 13.87 -4.28
C LEU A 496 -1.38 12.69 -5.23
N PRO A 497 -1.25 12.90 -6.55
CA PRO A 497 -1.34 11.80 -7.51
C PRO A 497 -0.20 10.79 -7.33
N ASP A 498 -0.55 9.50 -7.25
CA ASP A 498 0.38 8.40 -7.20
C ASP A 498 0.27 7.56 -8.47
N ILE A 499 1.31 7.64 -9.32
CA ILE A 499 1.36 7.03 -10.64
C ILE A 499 2.55 6.09 -10.72
N ASP A 500 2.29 4.85 -11.15
CA ASP A 500 3.30 3.81 -11.30
C ASP A 500 4.55 4.24 -12.07
N GLY A 501 5.70 3.79 -11.59
CA GLY A 501 6.99 3.88 -12.29
C GLY A 501 7.29 2.60 -13.04
N ASN A 502 8.55 2.15 -12.99
CA ASN A 502 8.91 0.81 -13.50
C ASN A 502 8.14 -0.29 -12.77
N SER A 503 7.88 -0.06 -11.48
CA SER A 503 6.95 -0.82 -10.65
C SER A 503 6.09 0.11 -9.79
N PHE A 504 5.67 -0.35 -8.61
CA PHE A 504 4.97 0.45 -7.61
C PHE A 504 5.70 1.76 -7.29
N SER A 505 4.95 2.73 -6.76
CA SER A 505 5.52 4.01 -6.33
C SER A 505 6.02 3.93 -4.89
N GLY A 506 7.33 3.99 -4.69
CA GLY A 506 7.93 4.06 -3.35
C GLY A 506 7.52 5.28 -2.51
N ARG A 507 6.81 6.26 -3.09
CA ARG A 507 6.29 7.45 -2.38
C ARG A 507 4.97 7.19 -1.66
N TYR A 508 4.26 6.11 -2.00
CA TYR A 508 2.87 5.91 -1.60
C TYR A 508 2.69 5.85 -0.08
N LEU A 509 3.56 5.14 0.64
CA LEU A 509 3.54 5.14 2.11
C LEU A 509 3.73 6.55 2.70
N GLY A 510 4.62 7.37 2.10
CA GLY A 510 4.82 8.76 2.51
C GLY A 510 3.58 9.62 2.25
N PHE A 511 2.86 9.38 1.15
CA PHE A 511 1.59 10.05 0.86
C PHE A 511 0.51 9.67 1.85
N LEU A 512 0.33 8.37 2.14
CA LEU A 512 -0.64 7.89 3.12
C LEU A 512 -0.39 8.48 4.51
N ARG A 513 0.88 8.60 4.94
CA ARG A 513 1.24 9.22 6.23
C ARG A 513 1.19 10.74 6.23
N SER A 514 0.93 11.39 5.10
CA SER A 514 0.84 12.85 5.03
C SER A 514 -0.56 13.35 5.38
N THR A 515 -0.70 14.63 5.67
CA THR A 515 -2.02 15.29 5.83
C THR A 515 -2.69 15.62 4.49
N SER A 516 -2.13 15.18 3.36
CA SER A 516 -2.67 15.37 2.01
C SER A 516 -3.38 14.10 1.51
N LEU A 517 -4.31 14.24 0.56
CA LEU A 517 -5.08 13.15 -0.02
C LEU A 517 -4.34 12.44 -1.16
N PRO A 518 -3.97 11.15 -1.02
CA PRO A 518 -3.42 10.38 -2.12
C PRO A 518 -4.52 9.99 -3.13
N ILE A 519 -4.25 10.20 -4.42
CA ILE A 519 -5.09 9.73 -5.53
C ILE A 519 -4.26 8.74 -6.35
N LYS A 520 -4.56 7.45 -6.23
CA LYS A 520 -3.68 6.37 -6.71
C LYS A 520 -4.21 5.68 -7.96
N ALA A 521 -3.38 5.60 -8.99
CA ALA A 521 -3.58 4.72 -10.14
C ALA A 521 -2.42 3.73 -10.25
N THR A 522 -2.74 2.44 -10.10
CA THR A 522 -1.73 1.38 -10.05
C THR A 522 -2.19 0.06 -10.65
N LEU A 523 -1.24 -0.78 -11.07
CA LEU A 523 -1.43 -2.21 -11.36
C LEU A 523 -0.67 -3.12 -10.39
N TRP A 524 -0.01 -2.55 -9.39
CA TRP A 524 0.89 -3.29 -8.49
C TRP A 524 0.20 -3.64 -7.19
N ARG A 525 0.41 -4.89 -6.78
CA ARG A 525 0.08 -5.39 -5.45
C ARG A 525 1.27 -5.21 -4.52
N GLU A 526 0.98 -4.77 -3.32
CA GLU A 526 1.94 -4.56 -2.23
C GLU A 526 1.47 -5.29 -0.96
N TRP A 527 2.39 -5.54 -0.03
CA TRP A 527 2.12 -6.33 1.20
C TRP A 527 0.94 -5.79 2.04
N HIS A 528 0.69 -4.48 1.97
CA HIS A 528 -0.26 -3.78 2.82
C HIS A 528 -1.66 -3.63 2.22
N ASP A 529 -1.91 -4.08 0.99
CA ASP A 529 -3.17 -3.76 0.30
C ASP A 529 -4.41 -4.27 1.03
N SER A 530 -4.31 -5.41 1.70
CA SER A 530 -5.38 -5.97 2.55
C SER A 530 -5.72 -5.13 3.79
N ARG A 531 -4.91 -4.13 4.11
CA ARG A 531 -5.09 -3.22 5.25
C ARG A 531 -5.74 -1.91 4.84
N LEU A 532 -5.83 -1.60 3.55
CA LEU A 532 -6.32 -0.31 3.05
C LEU A 532 -7.66 -0.49 2.35
N VAL A 533 -8.60 0.44 2.60
CA VAL A 533 -9.91 0.48 1.96
C VAL A 533 -9.94 1.73 1.08
N ALA A 534 -10.18 1.54 -0.21
CA ALA A 534 -10.31 2.62 -1.18
C ALA A 534 -11.54 3.49 -0.85
N TRP A 535 -11.47 4.79 -1.12
CA TRP A 535 -12.42 5.84 -0.70
C TRP A 535 -12.52 6.09 0.81
N LYS A 536 -11.89 5.25 1.66
CA LYS A 536 -11.73 5.48 3.09
C LYS A 536 -10.35 6.04 3.45
N HIS A 537 -9.28 5.47 2.89
CA HIS A 537 -7.90 5.84 3.20
C HIS A 537 -7.17 6.56 2.05
N PHE A 538 -7.67 6.43 0.83
CA PHE A 538 -7.14 7.05 -0.38
C PHE A 538 -8.20 7.03 -1.47
N VAL A 539 -8.02 7.81 -2.54
CA VAL A 539 -8.93 7.79 -3.69
C VAL A 539 -8.32 6.92 -4.80
N PRO A 540 -9.01 5.85 -5.25
CA PRO A 540 -8.55 5.05 -6.39
C PRO A 540 -8.85 5.77 -7.71
N MET A 541 -7.97 5.58 -8.69
CA MET A 541 -8.14 6.05 -10.07
C MET A 541 -7.69 4.94 -11.03
N ASP A 542 -8.41 4.76 -12.13
CA ASP A 542 -8.10 3.79 -13.17
C ASP A 542 -6.89 4.21 -13.99
N ASN A 543 -6.22 3.22 -14.58
CA ASN A 543 -5.03 3.46 -15.38
C ASN A 543 -5.34 4.19 -16.71
N ARG A 544 -6.60 4.38 -17.10
CA ARG A 544 -7.00 5.25 -18.22
C ARG A 544 -7.13 6.72 -17.82
N TYR A 545 -7.28 6.99 -16.52
CA TYR A 545 -7.47 8.33 -15.93
C TYR A 545 -8.76 9.04 -16.37
N SER A 546 -9.75 8.31 -16.89
CA SER A 546 -10.97 8.89 -17.44
C SER A 546 -11.74 9.72 -16.40
N GLU A 547 -11.67 9.33 -15.14
CA GLU A 547 -12.37 9.94 -14.00
C GLU A 547 -11.57 11.06 -13.32
N TRP A 548 -10.32 11.30 -13.71
CA TRP A 548 -9.42 12.25 -13.04
C TRP A 548 -10.08 13.62 -12.84
N TYR A 549 -10.64 14.19 -13.90
CA TYR A 549 -11.30 15.50 -13.83
C TYR A 549 -12.61 15.47 -13.03
N GLY A 550 -13.35 14.36 -13.09
CA GLY A 550 -14.56 14.17 -12.27
C GLY A 550 -14.25 14.07 -10.78
N ILE A 551 -13.14 13.43 -10.41
CA ILE A 551 -12.64 13.40 -9.03
C ILE A 551 -12.28 14.83 -8.60
N MET A 552 -11.55 15.56 -9.44
CA MET A 552 -11.11 16.92 -9.10
C MET A 552 -12.26 17.92 -9.02
N GLU A 553 -13.26 17.87 -9.92
CA GLU A 553 -14.45 18.74 -9.85
C GLU A 553 -15.30 18.42 -8.62
N TYR A 554 -15.43 17.15 -8.23
CA TYR A 554 -16.12 16.79 -6.99
C TYR A 554 -15.47 17.45 -5.77
N PHE A 555 -14.13 17.37 -5.64
CA PHE A 555 -13.44 17.90 -4.47
C PHE A 555 -13.22 19.42 -4.49
N LEU A 556 -12.77 19.98 -5.63
CA LEU A 556 -12.45 21.41 -5.77
C LEU A 556 -13.65 22.27 -6.17
N GLY A 557 -14.67 21.67 -6.77
CA GLY A 557 -15.79 22.39 -7.36
C GLY A 557 -15.42 23.14 -8.65
N TYR A 558 -16.45 23.82 -9.19
CA TYR A 558 -16.35 24.75 -10.31
C TYR A 558 -17.29 25.93 -10.05
N GLY A 559 -16.75 26.98 -9.42
CA GLY A 559 -17.53 28.18 -9.03
C GLY A 559 -18.78 27.81 -8.21
N ASP A 560 -19.88 28.51 -8.48
CA ASP A 560 -21.18 28.24 -7.84
C ASP A 560 -21.97 27.10 -8.55
N GLU A 561 -21.46 26.58 -9.67
CA GLU A 561 -22.18 25.63 -10.54
C GLU A 561 -21.94 24.17 -10.15
N ALA A 562 -20.76 23.87 -9.61
CA ALA A 562 -20.44 22.59 -8.99
C ALA A 562 -19.83 22.85 -7.60
N PRO A 563 -20.59 22.65 -6.51
CA PRO A 563 -20.08 22.84 -5.16
C PRO A 563 -18.92 21.90 -4.84
N ALA A 564 -17.88 22.44 -4.20
CA ALA A 564 -16.74 21.67 -3.72
C ALA A 564 -17.12 20.75 -2.53
N HIS A 565 -16.50 19.57 -2.46
CA HIS A 565 -16.62 18.62 -1.35
C HIS A 565 -15.31 18.53 -0.55
N ASP A 566 -14.71 19.67 -0.21
CA ASP A 566 -13.41 19.75 0.46
C ASP A 566 -13.37 18.97 1.79
N ALA A 567 -14.44 19.03 2.59
CA ALA A 567 -14.55 18.27 3.84
C ALA A 567 -14.60 16.74 3.62
N ALA A 568 -15.04 16.28 2.45
CA ALA A 568 -14.95 14.87 2.10
C ALA A 568 -13.50 14.48 1.78
N ALA A 569 -12.76 15.32 1.06
CA ALA A 569 -11.34 15.10 0.79
C ALA A 569 -10.50 15.06 2.08
N GLU A 570 -10.71 16.03 2.97
CA GLU A 570 -10.02 16.09 4.28
C GLU A 570 -10.26 14.82 5.09
N ARG A 571 -11.52 14.39 5.18
CA ARG A 571 -11.90 13.18 5.92
C ARG A 571 -11.19 11.92 5.41
N ILE A 572 -11.04 11.76 4.08
CA ILE A 572 -10.31 10.62 3.51
C ILE A 572 -8.80 10.76 3.80
N ALA A 573 -8.23 11.95 3.67
CA ALA A 573 -6.81 12.21 3.93
C ALA A 573 -6.46 11.93 5.40
N SER A 574 -7.22 12.49 6.34
CA SER A 574 -7.04 12.28 7.78
C SER A 574 -7.23 10.81 8.16
N ALA A 575 -8.28 10.15 7.66
CA ALA A 575 -8.49 8.72 7.93
C ALA A 575 -7.35 7.85 7.35
N GLY A 576 -6.86 8.18 6.15
CA GLY A 576 -5.72 7.51 5.54
C GLY A 576 -4.45 7.65 6.37
N LYS A 577 -4.17 8.86 6.86
CA LYS A 577 -3.04 9.15 7.75
C LYS A 577 -3.14 8.41 9.07
N ASP A 578 -4.22 8.61 9.81
CA ASP A 578 -4.43 8.02 11.13
C ASP A 578 -4.31 6.48 11.05
N TRP A 579 -4.83 5.90 9.97
CA TRP A 579 -4.77 4.47 9.75
C TRP A 579 -3.38 3.99 9.34
N ALA A 580 -2.70 4.67 8.42
CA ALA A 580 -1.33 4.32 8.00
C ALA A 580 -0.33 4.40 9.16
N GLU A 581 -0.49 5.38 10.05
CA GLU A 581 0.30 5.52 11.28
C GLU A 581 -0.02 4.43 12.32
N LYS A 582 -1.13 3.70 12.16
CA LYS A 582 -1.53 2.59 13.04
C LYS A 582 -1.16 1.21 12.50
N VAL A 583 -1.26 0.98 11.19
CA VAL A 583 -1.13 -0.38 10.61
C VAL A 583 -0.06 -0.56 9.54
N LEU A 584 0.66 0.52 9.17
CA LEU A 584 1.75 0.50 8.18
C LEU A 584 3.10 0.95 8.76
N ARG A 585 3.30 0.83 10.07
CA ARG A 585 4.54 1.20 10.74
C ARG A 585 5.65 0.17 10.45
N LYS A 586 6.88 0.47 10.87
CA LYS A 586 7.99 -0.51 10.82
C LYS A 586 7.66 -1.74 11.66
N GLU A 587 6.99 -1.55 12.78
CA GLU A 587 6.52 -2.59 13.66
C GLU A 587 5.50 -3.50 12.94
N ASP A 588 4.56 -2.93 12.17
CA ASP A 588 3.59 -3.71 11.40
C ASP A 588 4.26 -4.48 10.25
N MET A 589 5.32 -3.92 9.63
CA MET A 589 6.15 -4.65 8.67
C MET A 589 6.84 -5.85 9.33
N GLN A 590 7.39 -5.68 10.55
CA GLN A 590 7.98 -6.78 11.31
C GLN A 590 6.95 -7.86 11.65
N VAL A 591 5.75 -7.47 12.12
CA VAL A 591 4.65 -8.39 12.45
C VAL A 591 4.21 -9.18 11.21
N TYR A 592 4.10 -8.51 10.06
CA TYR A 592 3.77 -9.16 8.78
C TYR A 592 4.86 -10.14 8.37
N VAL A 593 6.13 -9.72 8.36
CA VAL A 593 7.25 -10.57 7.95
C VAL A 593 7.45 -11.74 8.91
N LEU A 594 7.31 -11.54 10.22
CA LEU A 594 7.36 -12.62 11.18
C LEU A 594 6.30 -13.68 10.88
N ARG A 595 5.05 -13.26 10.62
CA ARG A 595 4.01 -14.20 10.21
C ARG A 595 4.37 -14.94 8.94
N LEU A 596 4.78 -14.19 7.92
CA LEU A 596 5.13 -14.71 6.62
C LEU A 596 6.24 -15.77 6.73
N LEU A 597 7.28 -15.51 7.50
CA LEU A 597 8.42 -16.41 7.64
C LEU A 597 8.08 -17.68 8.45
N LEU A 598 7.17 -17.61 9.43
CA LEU A 598 6.68 -18.80 10.13
C LEU A 598 5.84 -19.70 9.20
N GLU A 599 4.98 -19.11 8.37
CA GLU A 599 4.21 -19.86 7.36
C GLU A 599 5.13 -20.39 6.24
N TYR A 600 6.12 -19.61 5.81
CA TYR A 600 7.12 -20.04 4.83
C TYR A 600 7.95 -21.22 5.34
N ALA A 601 8.47 -21.12 6.57
CA ALA A 601 9.18 -22.22 7.21
C ALA A 601 8.33 -23.49 7.30
N ARG A 602 7.03 -23.34 7.57
CA ARG A 602 6.10 -24.47 7.60
C ARG A 602 5.99 -25.12 6.22
N ILE A 603 5.74 -24.37 5.14
CA ILE A 603 5.62 -24.99 3.80
C ILE A 603 6.91 -25.66 3.33
N SER A 604 8.05 -25.21 3.85
CA SER A 604 9.39 -25.76 3.60
C SER A 604 9.78 -26.93 4.51
N ASP A 605 8.93 -27.37 5.45
CA ASP A 605 9.15 -28.59 6.26
C ASP A 605 8.39 -29.78 5.66
N GLU A 606 8.98 -30.98 5.68
CA GLU A 606 8.32 -32.17 5.13
C GLU A 606 7.08 -32.59 5.93
N ARG A 607 7.00 -32.18 7.19
CA ARG A 607 5.89 -32.48 8.10
C ARG A 607 4.80 -31.42 8.07
N ARG A 608 4.85 -30.47 7.13
CA ARG A 608 3.97 -29.27 7.03
C ARG A 608 2.47 -29.50 7.26
N GLU A 609 1.94 -30.66 6.86
CA GLU A 609 0.52 -31.01 6.98
C GLU A 609 0.11 -31.33 8.42
N SER A 610 1.01 -31.89 9.23
CA SER A 610 0.77 -32.15 10.66
C SER A 610 1.34 -31.05 11.57
N MET A 611 2.05 -30.08 11.03
CA MET A 611 2.62 -29.00 11.82
C MET A 611 1.60 -27.94 12.22
N GLY A 612 1.72 -27.44 13.44
CA GLY A 612 0.91 -26.33 13.92
C GLY A 612 1.04 -26.02 15.40
N TRP A 613 0.21 -25.08 15.85
CA TRP A 613 0.06 -24.65 17.22
C TRP A 613 -1.38 -24.94 17.70
N VAL A 614 -1.49 -25.65 18.83
CA VAL A 614 -2.76 -26.17 19.37
C VAL A 614 -2.82 -26.12 20.90
N GLU A 615 -1.99 -25.30 21.54
CA GLU A 615 -1.99 -25.21 23.02
C GLU A 615 -3.37 -24.82 23.57
N ASP A 616 -4.09 -23.94 22.88
CA ASP A 616 -5.46 -23.53 23.22
C ASP A 616 -6.46 -24.70 23.22
N LEU A 617 -6.30 -25.65 22.31
CA LEU A 617 -7.16 -26.83 22.22
C LEU A 617 -6.79 -27.86 23.30
N MET A 618 -5.50 -27.97 23.64
CA MET A 618 -5.00 -28.95 24.61
C MET A 618 -5.33 -28.60 26.07
N GLN A 619 -5.55 -27.31 26.38
CA GLN A 619 -5.91 -26.86 27.72
C GLN A 619 -7.37 -27.17 28.10
N SER A 620 -8.28 -27.26 27.12
CA SER A 620 -9.70 -27.55 27.34
C SER A 620 -10.00 -28.95 27.88
N HIS A 621 -9.06 -29.90 27.75
CA HIS A 621 -9.22 -31.29 28.19
C HIS A 621 -8.66 -31.59 29.59
N ARG A 622 -8.10 -30.61 30.31
CA ARG A 622 -7.60 -30.81 31.70
C ARG A 622 -8.64 -30.52 32.78
N GLY A 623 -9.89 -30.23 32.39
CA GLY A 623 -11.01 -29.90 33.29
C GLY A 623 -12.20 -30.87 33.23
N GLN A 624 -12.03 -32.06 32.63
CA GLN A 624 -13.02 -33.15 32.64
C GLN A 624 -12.48 -34.37 33.37
#